data_AF-A0A351D2F8-F1
#
_entry.id   AF-A0A351D2F8-F1
#
_cell.length_a   1.000
_cell.length_b   1.000
_cell.length_c   1.000
_cell.angle_alpha   90.00
_cell.angle_beta   90.00
_cell.angle_gamma   90.00
#
_symmetry.space_group_name_H-M   'P 1'
#
loop_
_entity.id
_entity.type
_entity.pdbx_description
1 polymer ?
#
loop_
_entity_poly.entity_id
_entity_poly.type
_entity_poly.pdbx_seq_one_letter_code
_entity_poly.pdbx_strand_id
1 'polypeptide(L)'
;CAYQEADKYDLFAHHLFARDQQKLLIAYARVLPPDTKYAEPSIGRVIVETSARGDKLGKHTLTRCIEFCTGHYPGYDIKLSAQTSAVNFYLAEGFNVCGIPYDDAGIEHQDMVRPWS
;
A
#
# COMPACT_ATOMS: atom_id res chain seq x y z
N CYS A 1 -4.72 -12.44 21.60
CA CYS A 1 -3.38 -12.87 21.15
C CYS A 1 -3.16 -12.24 19.77
N ALA A 2 -2.35 -11.18 19.68
CA ALA A 2 -2.21 -10.34 18.48
C ALA A 2 -1.07 -10.84 17.58
N TYR A 3 -1.28 -11.99 16.94
CA TYR A 3 -0.30 -12.63 16.05
C TYR A 3 -0.99 -13.13 14.77
N GLN A 4 -1.77 -12.24 14.14
CA GLN A 4 -2.54 -12.56 12.92
C GLN A 4 -2.25 -11.60 11.76
N GLU A 5 -1.30 -10.67 11.95
CA GLU A 5 -0.87 -9.74 10.89
C GLU A 5 0.35 -10.21 10.12
N ALA A 6 1.14 -11.14 10.67
CA ALA A 6 2.20 -11.81 9.91
C ALA A 6 1.55 -12.87 9.02
N ASP A 7 1.31 -12.53 7.75
CA ASP A 7 0.81 -13.49 6.77
C ASP A 7 1.99 -14.17 6.04
N LYS A 8 1.70 -15.24 5.30
CA LYS A 8 2.71 -15.99 4.54
C LYS A 8 3.47 -15.15 3.49
N TYR A 9 2.96 -13.96 3.16
CA TYR A 9 3.57 -13.08 2.17
C TYR A 9 4.64 -12.17 2.78
N ASP A 10 4.67 -11.99 4.10
CA ASP A 10 5.68 -11.15 4.77
C ASP A 10 7.11 -11.68 4.57
N LEU A 11 7.28 -12.99 4.37
CA LEU A 11 8.60 -13.58 4.08
C LEU A 11 9.21 -13.09 2.75
N PHE A 12 8.37 -12.65 1.82
CA PHE A 12 8.77 -12.20 0.48
C PHE A 12 8.53 -10.70 0.28
N ALA A 13 8.06 -10.02 1.32
CA ALA A 13 7.67 -8.63 1.24
C ALA A 13 8.87 -7.69 1.38
N HIS A 14 8.78 -6.55 0.70
CA HIS A 14 9.58 -5.39 1.04
C HIS A 14 8.80 -4.52 2.03
N HIS A 15 9.43 -4.25 3.16
CA HIS A 15 8.88 -3.44 4.23
C HIS A 15 9.45 -2.03 4.16
N LEU A 16 8.64 -1.07 3.73
CA LEU A 16 9.00 0.33 3.65
C LEU A 16 8.58 1.02 4.95
N PHE A 17 9.50 1.73 5.58
CA PHE A 17 9.23 2.46 6.82
C PHE A 17 9.86 3.84 6.79
N ALA A 18 9.15 4.82 7.36
CA ALA A 18 9.66 6.16 7.60
C ALA A 18 9.87 6.38 9.10
N ARG A 19 10.94 7.07 9.44
CA ARG A 19 11.23 7.48 10.82
C ARG A 19 11.38 9.00 10.92
N ASP A 20 10.97 9.57 12.04
CA ASP A 20 11.20 10.99 12.33
C ASP A 20 12.64 11.27 12.76
N GLN A 21 12.93 12.52 13.12
CA GLN A 21 14.24 12.96 13.59
C GLN A 21 14.67 12.26 14.89
N GLN A 22 13.70 11.80 15.69
CA GLN A 22 13.88 11.06 16.93
C GLN A 22 13.98 9.55 16.70
N LYS A 23 14.00 9.10 15.43
CA LYS A 23 14.04 7.69 14.99
C LYS A 23 12.79 6.89 15.33
N LEU A 24 11.67 7.53 15.67
CA LEU A 24 10.39 6.87 15.89
C LEU A 24 9.75 6.50 14.56
N LEU A 25 9.07 5.35 14.49
CA LEU A 25 8.36 4.91 13.29
C LEU A 25 7.10 5.77 13.09
N ILE A 26 7.05 6.51 11.98
CA ILE A 26 5.94 7.43 11.67
C ILE A 26 5.10 6.99 10.47
N ALA A 27 5.63 6.11 9.62
CA ALA A 27 4.86 5.49 8.55
C ALA A 27 5.41 4.11 8.20
N TYR A 28 4.53 3.27 7.68
CA TYR A 28 4.84 1.93 7.23
C TYR A 28 3.99 1.57 6.02
N ALA A 29 4.57 0.81 5.11
CA ALA A 29 3.87 0.17 4.01
C ALA A 29 4.57 -1.14 3.64
N ARG A 30 3.80 -2.04 3.06
CA ARG A 30 4.28 -3.32 2.55
C ARG A 30 4.16 -3.33 1.03
N VAL A 31 5.23 -3.73 0.35
CA VAL A 31 5.22 -4.04 -1.08
C VAL A 31 5.45 -5.53 -1.25
N LEU A 32 4.53 -6.21 -1.94
CA LEU A 32 4.71 -7.59 -2.37
C LEU A 32 5.20 -7.61 -3.83
N PRO A 33 6.15 -8.50 -4.19
CA PRO A 33 6.56 -8.68 -5.57
C PRO A 33 5.42 -9.22 -6.45
N PRO A 34 5.58 -9.14 -7.80
CA PRO A 34 4.75 -9.89 -8.75
C PRO A 34 4.61 -11.37 -8.36
N ASP A 35 3.51 -11.98 -8.79
CA ASP A 35 3.19 -13.40 -8.62
C ASP A 35 3.11 -13.90 -7.17
N THR A 36 3.09 -12.98 -6.20
CA THR A 36 2.94 -13.31 -4.78
C THR A 36 1.48 -13.37 -4.36
N LYS A 37 0.75 -12.28 -4.60
CA LYS A 37 -0.70 -12.17 -4.35
C LYS A 37 -1.47 -11.82 -5.64
N TYR A 38 -0.88 -10.99 -6.48
CA TYR A 38 -1.39 -10.58 -7.79
C TYR A 38 -0.30 -10.81 -8.84
N ALA A 39 -0.66 -10.75 -10.12
CA ALA A 39 0.33 -10.81 -11.21
C ALA A 39 1.25 -9.57 -11.19
N GLU A 40 0.73 -8.45 -10.68
CA GLU A 40 1.44 -7.20 -10.45
C GLU A 40 2.09 -7.13 -9.06
N PRO A 41 3.14 -6.30 -8.85
CA PRO A 41 3.52 -5.89 -7.51
C PRO A 41 2.35 -5.20 -6.81
N SER A 42 2.23 -5.39 -5.49
CA SER A 42 1.13 -4.81 -4.73
C SER A 42 1.53 -4.09 -3.47
N ILE A 43 0.87 -2.97 -3.22
CA ILE A 43 1.04 -2.13 -2.04
C ILE A 43 -0.08 -2.45 -1.05
N GLY A 44 0.27 -2.64 0.22
CA GLY A 44 -0.69 -2.87 1.30
C GLY A 44 -0.15 -2.41 2.64
N ARG A 45 -0.99 -2.53 3.68
CA ARG A 45 -0.67 -2.14 5.06
C ARG A 45 -0.10 -0.71 5.16
N VAL A 46 -0.65 0.22 4.37
CA VAL A 46 -0.24 1.62 4.42
C VAL A 46 -0.77 2.23 5.72
N ILE A 47 0.14 2.49 6.66
CA ILE A 47 -0.15 3.01 7.99
C ILE A 47 0.67 4.27 8.18
N VAL A 48 0.03 5.34 8.65
CA VAL A 48 0.70 6.58 9.07
C VAL A 48 0.29 6.92 10.50
N GLU A 49 1.25 7.39 11.27
CA GLU A 49 1.06 7.81 12.64
C GLU A 49 0.16 9.06 12.69
N THR A 50 -0.85 9.05 13.58
CA THR A 50 -1.94 10.02 13.58
C THR A 50 -1.58 11.34 14.27
N SER A 51 -0.59 11.38 15.17
CA SER A 51 -0.11 12.65 15.76
C SER A 51 0.75 13.46 14.79
N ALA A 52 1.24 12.83 13.71
CA ALA A 52 1.81 13.48 12.53
C ALA A 52 0.76 13.99 11.51
N ARG A 53 -0.53 14.09 11.89
CA ARG A 53 -1.64 14.64 11.06
C ARG A 53 -1.51 16.15 10.85
N GLY A 54 -0.56 16.50 10.01
CA GLY A 54 -0.35 17.85 9.48
C GLY A 54 0.43 17.82 8.17
N ASP A 55 1.16 16.74 7.91
CA ASP A 55 1.97 16.61 6.71
C ASP A 55 1.41 15.56 5.78
N LYS A 56 1.70 15.77 4.50
CA LYS A 56 1.38 14.90 3.35
C LYS A 56 2.04 13.50 3.47
N LEU A 57 2.25 12.98 4.67
CA LEU A 57 3.00 11.76 4.98
C LEU A 57 2.37 10.53 4.36
N GLY A 58 1.04 10.41 4.36
CA GLY A 58 0.34 9.34 3.64
C GLY A 58 0.67 9.36 2.15
N LYS A 59 0.56 10.55 1.53
CA LYS A 59 0.93 10.76 0.13
C LYS A 59 2.41 10.45 -0.11
N HIS A 60 3.34 11.00 0.69
CA HIS A 60 4.77 10.74 0.55
C HIS A 60 5.10 9.25 0.69
N THR A 61 4.49 8.57 1.67
CA THR A 61 4.69 7.12 1.88
C THR A 61 4.25 6.35 0.65
N LEU A 62 3.06 6.65 0.12
CA LEU A 62 2.56 6.04 -1.10
C LEU A 62 3.44 6.37 -2.32
N THR A 63 3.88 7.62 -2.48
CA THR A 63 4.82 8.02 -3.54
C THR A 63 6.10 7.20 -3.48
N ARG A 64 6.68 6.99 -2.30
CA ARG A 64 7.87 6.13 -2.15
C ARG A 64 7.58 4.67 -2.49
N CYS A 65 6.40 4.16 -2.18
CA CYS A 65 6.00 2.81 -2.59
C CYS A 65 5.87 2.70 -4.11
N ILE A 66 5.28 3.71 -4.77
CA ILE A 66 5.17 3.76 -6.23
C ILE A 66 6.55 3.80 -6.87
N GLU A 67 7.43 4.70 -6.40
CA GLU A 67 8.83 4.79 -6.86
C GLU A 67 9.56 3.45 -6.70
N PHE A 68 9.38 2.78 -5.56
CA PHE A 68 9.94 1.46 -5.32
C PHE A 68 9.42 0.44 -6.34
N CYS A 69 8.10 0.36 -6.53
CA CYS A 69 7.51 -0.56 -7.50
C CYS A 69 7.99 -0.28 -8.92
N THR A 70 7.97 0.97 -9.37
CA THR A 70 8.40 1.35 -10.72
C THR A 70 9.88 1.06 -10.96
N GLY A 71 10.74 1.25 -9.94
CA GLY A 71 12.18 1.00 -10.04
C GLY A 71 12.54 -0.49 -9.99
N HIS A 72 11.88 -1.27 -9.15
CA HIS A 72 12.18 -2.70 -8.96
C HIS A 72 11.44 -3.61 -9.95
N TYR A 73 10.27 -3.18 -10.44
CA TYR A 73 9.40 -3.96 -11.32
C TYR A 73 9.00 -3.12 -12.55
N PRO A 74 9.97 -2.68 -13.37
CA PRO A 74 9.67 -1.88 -14.57
C PRO A 74 8.79 -2.68 -15.55
N GLY A 75 7.79 -2.02 -16.13
CA GLY A 75 6.83 -2.61 -17.06
C GLY A 75 5.60 -3.23 -16.40
N TYR A 76 5.54 -3.26 -15.07
CA TYR A 76 4.38 -3.75 -14.32
C TYR A 76 3.52 -2.61 -13.80
N ASP A 77 2.20 -2.77 -13.96
CA ASP A 77 1.19 -2.01 -13.23
C ASP A 77 1.34 -2.25 -11.71
N ILE A 78 0.68 -1.46 -10.87
CA ILE A 78 0.74 -1.60 -9.42
C ILE A 78 -0.67 -1.88 -8.89
N LYS A 79 -0.83 -2.95 -8.12
CA LYS A 79 -2.09 -3.32 -7.47
C LYS A 79 -2.16 -2.87 -6.03
N LEU A 80 -3.38 -2.63 -5.55
CA LEU A 80 -3.69 -2.58 -4.13
C LEU A 80 -5.14 -2.97 -3.87
N SER A 81 -5.42 -3.36 -2.64
CA SER A 81 -6.78 -3.47 -2.10
C SER A 81 -6.97 -2.33 -1.11
N ALA A 82 -7.86 -1.40 -1.41
CA ALA A 82 -8.16 -0.25 -0.57
C ALA A 82 -9.46 -0.48 0.19
N GLN A 83 -9.54 -0.05 1.45
CA GLN A 83 -10.84 0.17 2.08
C GLN A 83 -11.64 1.19 1.26
N THR A 84 -12.95 1.01 1.09
CA THR A 84 -13.75 1.90 0.22
C THR A 84 -13.73 3.35 0.69
N SER A 85 -13.58 3.58 2.00
CA SER A 85 -13.36 4.91 2.61
C SER A 85 -12.08 5.62 2.14
N ALA A 86 -11.07 4.88 1.67
CA ALA A 86 -9.77 5.39 1.22
C ALA A 86 -9.63 5.46 -0.31
N VAL A 87 -10.63 5.03 -1.09
CA VAL A 87 -10.55 4.99 -2.57
C VAL A 87 -10.18 6.35 -3.16
N ASN A 88 -10.82 7.43 -2.70
CA ASN A 88 -10.54 8.79 -3.20
C ASN A 88 -9.09 9.23 -2.99
N PHE A 89 -8.44 8.75 -1.92
CA PHE A 89 -7.03 9.03 -1.67
C PHE A 89 -6.15 8.37 -2.74
N TYR A 90 -6.42 7.11 -3.10
CA TYR A 90 -5.66 6.40 -4.12
C TYR A 90 -5.97 6.87 -5.55
N LEU A 91 -7.21 7.27 -5.83
CA LEU A 91 -7.58 7.90 -7.10
C LEU A 91 -6.73 9.14 -7.37
N ALA A 92 -6.50 9.97 -6.35
CA ALA A 92 -5.68 11.18 -6.45
C ALA A 92 -4.19 10.90 -6.75
N GLU A 93 -3.72 9.66 -6.55
CA GLU A 93 -2.34 9.22 -6.81
C GLU A 93 -2.23 8.36 -8.10
N GLY A 94 -3.28 8.37 -8.93
CA GLY A 94 -3.28 7.74 -10.24
C GLY A 94 -3.72 6.28 -10.28
N PHE A 95 -4.24 5.74 -9.17
CA PHE A 95 -4.91 4.44 -9.18
C PHE A 95 -6.31 4.58 -9.78
N ASN A 96 -6.81 3.49 -10.36
CA ASN A 96 -8.15 3.34 -10.88
C ASN A 96 -8.82 2.14 -10.22
N VAL A 97 -10.12 2.23 -9.97
CA VAL A 97 -10.92 1.11 -9.47
C VAL A 97 -10.93 -0.03 -10.50
N CYS A 98 -10.73 -1.26 -10.05
CA CYS A 98 -10.89 -2.46 -10.87
C CYS A 98 -11.72 -3.51 -10.14
N GLY A 99 -12.74 -4.06 -10.82
CA GLY A 99 -13.66 -5.03 -10.23
C GLY A 99 -14.74 -4.39 -9.34
N ILE A 100 -15.44 -5.23 -8.58
CA ILE A 100 -16.52 -4.82 -7.67
C ILE A 100 -16.02 -4.76 -6.22
N PRO A 101 -16.63 -3.93 -5.34
CA PRO A 101 -16.34 -3.97 -3.92
C PRO A 101 -16.64 -5.33 -3.30
N TYR A 102 -15.89 -5.69 -2.25
CA TYR A 102 -16.04 -6.94 -1.51
C TYR A 102 -15.81 -6.75 -0.01
N ASP A 103 -16.41 -7.61 0.81
CA ASP A 103 -16.13 -7.64 2.24
C ASP A 103 -14.81 -8.36 2.52
N ASP A 104 -13.92 -7.72 3.28
CA ASP A 104 -12.72 -8.34 3.84
C ASP A 104 -12.74 -8.11 5.36
N ALA A 105 -13.07 -9.18 6.09
CA ALA A 105 -13.17 -9.20 7.55
C ALA A 105 -14.12 -8.13 8.14
N GLY A 106 -15.27 -7.88 7.50
CA GLY A 106 -16.27 -6.92 7.96
C GLY A 106 -15.97 -5.46 7.55
N ILE A 107 -14.97 -5.24 6.70
CA ILE A 107 -14.64 -3.94 6.12
C ILE A 107 -14.76 -4.06 4.60
N GLU A 108 -15.53 -3.16 3.99
CA GLU A 108 -15.66 -3.11 2.55
C GLU A 108 -14.38 -2.63 1.88
N HIS A 109 -13.88 -3.40 0.93
CA HIS A 109 -12.67 -3.15 0.16
C HIS A 109 -12.97 -3.08 -1.34
N GLN A 110 -12.08 -2.41 -2.06
CA GLN A 110 -12.10 -2.23 -3.50
C GLN A 110 -10.68 -2.45 -4.03
N ASP A 111 -10.53 -3.37 -4.97
CA ASP A 111 -9.27 -3.53 -5.70
C ASP A 111 -9.06 -2.34 -6.63
N MET A 112 -7.81 -1.88 -6.70
CA MET A 112 -7.39 -0.76 -7.53
C MET A 112 -6.07 -1.07 -8.25
N VAL A 113 -5.89 -0.45 -9.41
CA VAL A 113 -4.69 -0.60 -10.26
C VAL A 113 -4.17 0.76 -10.70
N ARG A 114 -2.86 0.97 -10.59
CA ARG A 114 -2.16 2.11 -11.20
C ARG A 114 -1.36 1.59 -12.40
N PRO A 115 -1.66 2.04 -13.63
CA PRO A 115 -0.90 1.64 -14.80
C PRO A 115 0.58 2.03 -14.68
N TRP A 116 1.46 1.23 -15.28
CA TRP A 116 2.87 1.58 -15.43
C TRP A 116 3.02 2.82 -16.32
N SER A 117 3.77 3.82 -15.85
CA SER A 117 4.03 5.07 -16.56
C SER A 117 5.40 5.62 -16.27
#